data_AF-A0A939G5E9-F1
#
_entry.id   AF-A0A939G5E9-F1
#
_cell.length_a   1.000
_cell.length_b   1.000
_cell.length_c   1.000
_cell.angle_alpha   90.00
_cell.angle_beta   90.00
_cell.angle_gamma   90.00
#
_symmetry.space_group_name_H-M   'P 1'
#
loop_
_entity.id
_entity.type
_entity.pdbx_description
1 polymer ?
#
loop_
_entity_poly.entity_id
_entity_poly.type
_entity_poly.pdbx_seq_one_letter_code
_entity_poly.pdbx_strand_id
1 'polypeptide(L)'
;MSATPAAAVDARANLVVLRVGFPRTGKTVHLKRLIETAGQKKGVLIYDINNEAKYQDYPQITLAQLAKWKSTGIYRIFSDDDQAVLAAIYKYAYNCMVVFEDATAYIKPNVQDEIRKLLVSRRHRNLDLLFTFHSLNRVPKQLYEMTNLLVLGKTSDGIENGGTLQKVPNFELVKAAWQRVQAHESRYHYEVITIQ
;
A
#
# COMPACT_ATOMS: atom_id res chain seq x y z
N MET A 1 -1.89 -40.31 -25.51
CA MET A 1 -1.83 -39.76 -24.14
C MET A 1 -0.74 -38.72 -24.09
N SER A 2 -1.04 -37.45 -24.39
CA SER A 2 -0.07 -36.35 -24.27
C SER A 2 -0.19 -35.73 -22.88
N ALA A 3 0.87 -35.83 -22.08
CA ALA A 3 0.94 -35.16 -20.80
C ALA A 3 0.86 -33.64 -21.02
N THR A 4 -0.12 -33.00 -20.38
CA THR A 4 -0.18 -31.54 -20.23
C THR A 4 1.08 -31.06 -19.49
N PRO A 5 1.79 -30.02 -19.96
CA PRO A 5 2.93 -29.50 -19.22
C PRO A 5 2.44 -28.97 -17.88
N ALA A 6 3.12 -29.35 -16.79
CA ALA A 6 2.93 -28.72 -15.50
C ALA A 6 3.10 -27.20 -15.66
N ALA A 7 2.06 -26.44 -15.33
CA ALA A 7 2.12 -24.99 -15.30
C ALA A 7 3.34 -24.59 -14.46
N ALA A 8 4.28 -23.86 -15.08
CA ALA A 8 5.39 -23.27 -14.38
C ALA A 8 4.84 -22.53 -13.15
N VAL A 9 5.33 -22.89 -11.96
CA VAL A 9 5.01 -22.17 -10.73
C VAL A 9 5.62 -20.79 -10.88
N ASP A 10 4.85 -19.85 -11.41
CA ASP A 10 5.25 -18.46 -11.54
C ASP A 10 5.52 -17.96 -10.13
N ALA A 11 6.79 -17.65 -9.85
CA ALA A 11 7.22 -17.24 -8.52
C ALA A 11 6.41 -15.99 -8.13
N ARG A 12 5.59 -16.09 -7.07
CA ARG A 12 4.69 -15.02 -6.64
C ARG A 12 5.43 -13.68 -6.61
N ALA A 13 5.10 -12.79 -7.53
CA ALA A 13 5.65 -11.44 -7.53
C ALA A 13 5.16 -10.70 -6.27
N ASN A 14 6.10 -10.20 -5.47
CA ASN A 14 5.79 -9.30 -4.36
C ASN A 14 5.28 -7.97 -4.88
N LEU A 15 4.06 -7.60 -4.49
CA LEU A 15 3.36 -6.44 -5.01
C LEU A 15 3.63 -5.20 -4.18
N VAL A 16 3.76 -4.06 -4.85
CA VAL A 16 3.60 -2.74 -4.26
C VAL A 16 2.28 -2.16 -4.76
N VAL A 17 1.43 -1.79 -3.81
CA VAL A 17 0.07 -1.30 -4.07
C VAL A 17 -0.07 0.10 -3.50
N LEU A 18 -0.57 1.03 -4.32
CA LEU A 18 -1.01 2.34 -3.87
C LEU A 18 -2.53 2.35 -3.79
N ARG A 19 -3.09 2.74 -2.64
CA ARG A 19 -4.52 3.02 -2.50
C ARG A 19 -4.73 4.52 -2.34
N VAL A 20 -5.33 5.14 -3.34
CA VAL A 20 -5.52 6.60 -3.38
C VAL A 20 -7.01 6.96 -3.41
N GLY A 21 -7.40 7.99 -2.65
CA GLY A 21 -8.78 8.50 -2.58
C GLY A 21 -8.93 9.50 -1.44
N PHE A 22 -9.86 10.46 -1.50
CA PHE A 22 -10.08 11.40 -0.38
C PHE A 22 -10.79 10.70 0.81
N PRO A 23 -10.84 11.30 2.01
CA PRO A 23 -11.61 10.76 3.14
C PRO A 23 -13.05 10.34 2.79
N ARG A 24 -13.63 9.36 3.51
CA ARG A 24 -15.03 8.93 3.33
C ARG A 24 -15.38 8.38 1.92
N THR A 25 -14.41 7.79 1.22
CA THR A 25 -14.60 7.09 -0.09
C THR A 25 -14.52 5.57 0.02
N GLY A 26 -14.60 5.03 1.24
CA GLY A 26 -14.53 3.58 1.48
C GLY A 26 -13.11 2.99 1.47
N LYS A 27 -12.06 3.82 1.43
CA LYS A 27 -10.65 3.34 1.52
C LYS A 27 -10.43 2.39 2.68
N THR A 28 -10.83 2.78 3.90
CA THR A 28 -10.67 1.95 5.10
C THR A 28 -11.44 0.64 5.00
N VAL A 29 -12.69 0.67 4.52
CA VAL A 29 -13.51 -0.54 4.37
C VAL A 29 -12.85 -1.51 3.38
N HIS A 30 -12.41 -1.00 2.23
CA HIS A 30 -11.67 -1.80 1.26
C HIS A 30 -10.35 -2.33 1.82
N LEU A 31 -9.60 -1.48 2.53
CA LEU A 31 -8.32 -1.85 3.13
C LEU A 31 -8.47 -2.94 4.19
N LYS A 32 -9.47 -2.87 5.07
CA LYS A 32 -9.73 -3.93 6.06
C LYS A 32 -10.03 -5.26 5.40
N ARG A 33 -10.86 -5.28 4.34
CA ARG A 33 -11.11 -6.51 3.55
C ARG A 33 -9.83 -7.09 2.94
N LEU A 34 -8.95 -6.24 2.41
CA LEU A 34 -7.65 -6.67 1.89
C LEU A 34 -6.74 -7.24 2.99
N ILE A 35 -6.67 -6.55 4.14
CA ILE A 35 -5.92 -6.98 5.32
C ILE A 35 -6.41 -8.34 5.81
N GLU A 36 -7.72 -8.52 5.96
CA GLU A 36 -8.33 -9.77 6.44
C GLU A 36 -8.09 -10.91 5.45
N THR A 37 -8.28 -10.65 4.15
CA THR A 37 -8.01 -11.63 3.09
C THR A 37 -6.53 -12.03 3.05
N ALA A 38 -5.62 -11.06 3.21
CA ALA A 38 -4.19 -11.33 3.27
C ALA A 38 -3.81 -12.11 4.54
N GLY A 39 -4.41 -11.74 5.68
CA GLY A 39 -4.22 -12.35 6.99
C GLY A 39 -4.58 -13.84 7.06
N GLN A 40 -5.47 -14.30 6.19
CA GLN A 40 -5.78 -15.74 6.03
C GLN A 40 -4.60 -16.54 5.45
N LYS A 41 -3.65 -15.90 4.78
CA LYS A 41 -2.56 -16.57 4.03
C LYS A 41 -1.16 -16.20 4.54
N LYS A 42 -0.98 -15.03 5.13
CA LYS A 42 0.31 -14.51 5.61
C LYS A 42 0.13 -13.51 6.74
N GLY A 43 1.19 -13.20 7.47
CA GLY A 43 1.16 -12.11 8.44
C GLY A 43 0.89 -10.75 7.78
N VAL A 44 0.23 -9.87 8.52
CA VAL A 44 -0.01 -8.48 8.12
C VAL A 44 0.42 -7.56 9.26
N LEU A 45 1.27 -6.59 8.95
CA LEU A 45 1.67 -5.52 9.86
C LEU A 45 1.11 -4.20 9.36
N ILE A 46 0.28 -3.55 10.16
CA ILE A 46 -0.31 -2.25 9.86
C ILE A 46 0.48 -1.19 10.62
N TYR A 47 1.13 -0.28 9.90
CA TYR A 47 1.61 0.95 10.49
C TYR A 47 0.45 1.95 10.59
N ASP A 48 -0.09 2.08 11.79
CA ASP A 48 -1.23 2.94 12.13
C ASP A 48 -0.69 4.19 12.83
N ILE A 49 -0.36 5.22 12.04
CA ILE A 49 0.29 6.45 12.56
C ILE A 49 -0.59 7.22 13.56
N ASN A 50 -1.91 7.08 13.50
CA ASN A 50 -2.83 7.88 14.32
C ASN A 50 -3.53 7.06 15.42
N ASN A 51 -3.11 5.80 15.63
CA ASN A 51 -3.74 4.87 16.57
C ASN A 51 -5.28 4.82 16.40
N GLU A 52 -5.75 4.77 15.16
CA GLU A 52 -7.14 5.04 14.85
C GLU A 52 -8.09 3.98 15.41
N ALA A 53 -9.24 4.43 15.92
CA ALA A 53 -10.28 3.55 16.45
C ALA A 53 -10.69 2.41 15.51
N LYS A 54 -10.57 2.63 14.18
CA LYS A 54 -10.98 1.69 13.13
C LYS A 54 -10.05 0.47 12.99
N TYR A 55 -8.88 0.47 13.62
CA TYR A 55 -7.93 -0.66 13.63
C TYR A 55 -7.75 -1.28 15.03
N GLN A 56 -8.47 -0.80 16.04
CA GLN A 56 -8.32 -1.28 17.43
C GLN A 56 -8.76 -2.74 17.62
N ASP A 57 -9.48 -3.31 16.66
CA ASP A 57 -9.79 -4.74 16.58
C ASP A 57 -8.56 -5.61 16.28
N TYR A 58 -7.47 -5.03 15.78
CA TYR A 58 -6.21 -5.73 15.58
C TYR A 58 -5.27 -5.51 16.78
N PRO A 59 -4.62 -6.57 17.30
CA PRO A 59 -3.70 -6.46 18.41
C PRO A 59 -2.51 -5.54 18.09
N GLN A 60 -2.16 -4.69 19.04
CA GLN A 60 -0.98 -3.83 18.93
C GLN A 60 0.30 -4.61 19.26
N ILE A 61 1.33 -4.41 18.45
CA ILE A 61 2.69 -4.90 18.69
C ILE A 61 3.62 -3.71 18.95
N THR A 62 4.47 -3.83 19.97
CA THR A 62 5.52 -2.83 20.24
C THR A 62 6.74 -3.05 19.35
N LEU A 63 7.64 -2.07 19.27
CA LEU A 63 8.92 -2.21 18.55
C LEU A 63 9.75 -3.42 19.03
N ALA A 64 9.76 -3.67 20.34
CA ALA A 64 10.46 -4.80 20.94
C ALA A 64 9.80 -6.15 20.60
N GLN A 65 8.47 -6.19 20.53
CA GLN A 65 7.74 -7.39 20.14
C GLN A 65 7.86 -7.66 18.63
N LEU A 66 7.95 -6.63 17.79
CA LEU A 66 8.15 -6.78 16.34
C LEU A 66 9.43 -7.56 16.01
N ALA A 67 10.50 -7.36 16.78
CA ALA A 67 11.75 -8.12 16.63
C ALA A 67 11.60 -9.64 16.85
N LYS A 68 10.54 -10.05 17.55
CA LYS A 68 10.21 -11.46 17.85
C LYS A 68 9.02 -11.97 17.04
N TRP A 69 8.41 -11.11 16.21
CA TRP A 69 7.23 -11.44 15.45
C TRP A 69 7.58 -12.41 14.32
N LYS A 70 6.85 -13.53 14.25
CA LYS A 70 7.07 -14.59 13.26
C LYS A 70 6.31 -14.35 11.95
N SER A 71 5.88 -13.11 11.69
CA SER A 71 5.12 -12.76 10.49
C SER A 71 3.85 -13.59 10.30
N THR A 72 3.12 -13.81 11.39
CA THR A 72 1.84 -14.54 11.43
C THR A 72 0.79 -13.68 12.13
N GLY A 73 -0.47 -13.84 11.73
CA GLY A 73 -1.58 -13.03 12.23
C GLY A 73 -1.58 -11.59 11.71
N ILE A 74 -2.57 -10.82 12.12
CA ILE A 74 -2.74 -9.41 11.78
C ILE A 74 -2.41 -8.59 13.03
N TYR A 75 -1.44 -7.69 12.93
CA TYR A 75 -1.01 -6.82 14.01
C TYR A 75 -0.93 -5.37 13.53
N ARG A 76 -1.09 -4.44 14.46
CA ARG A 76 -0.82 -3.01 14.23
C ARG A 76 0.36 -2.53 15.06
N ILE A 77 1.10 -1.58 14.55
CA ILE A 77 2.17 -0.87 15.27
C ILE A 77 1.88 0.63 15.23
N PHE A 78 2.07 1.27 16.37
CA PHE A 78 1.91 2.72 16.57
C PHE A 78 3.00 3.19 17.54
N SER A 79 3.59 4.36 17.25
CA SER A 79 4.58 5.05 18.06
C SER A 79 4.63 6.50 17.60
N ASP A 80 4.93 7.44 18.50
CA ASP A 80 5.14 8.85 18.14
C ASP A 80 6.49 9.09 17.41
N ASP A 81 7.36 8.08 17.36
CA ASP A 81 8.62 8.10 16.62
C ASP A 81 8.49 7.32 15.30
N ASP A 82 8.11 8.04 14.24
CA ASP A 82 8.01 7.53 12.87
C ASP A 82 9.30 6.84 12.42
N GLN A 83 10.44 7.45 12.71
CA GLN A 83 11.73 6.97 12.23
C GLN A 83 12.08 5.62 12.87
N ALA A 84 11.83 5.47 14.17
CA ALA A 84 12.02 4.21 14.88
C ALA A 84 11.09 3.10 14.33
N VAL A 85 9.83 3.42 14.00
CA VAL A 85 8.90 2.45 13.41
C VAL A 85 9.37 2.02 12.02
N LEU A 86 9.71 2.96 11.14
CA LEU A 86 10.19 2.66 9.80
C LEU A 86 11.48 1.83 9.83
N ALA A 87 12.41 2.17 10.73
CA ALA A 87 13.64 1.41 10.93
C ALA A 87 13.35 -0.02 11.43
N ALA A 88 12.42 -0.18 12.37
CA ALA A 88 12.04 -1.50 12.90
C ALA A 88 11.31 -2.35 11.85
N ILE A 89 10.41 -1.77 11.05
CA ILE A 89 9.77 -2.45 9.92
C ILE A 89 10.83 -2.93 8.93
N TYR A 90 11.73 -2.03 8.50
CA TYR A 90 12.81 -2.42 7.59
C TYR A 90 13.70 -3.51 8.17
N LYS A 91 13.99 -3.47 9.47
CA LYS A 91 14.88 -4.45 10.11
C LYS A 91 14.22 -5.82 10.26
N TYR A 92 12.96 -5.87 10.71
CA TYR A 92 12.34 -7.09 11.22
C TYR A 92 11.18 -7.64 10.37
N ALA A 93 10.54 -6.84 9.51
CA ALA A 93 9.44 -7.34 8.67
C ALA A 93 9.98 -8.26 7.56
N TYR A 94 9.39 -9.44 7.44
CA TYR A 94 9.76 -10.45 6.46
C TYR A 94 8.57 -11.40 6.18
N ASN A 95 8.41 -11.95 4.98
CA ASN A 95 7.32 -12.91 4.64
C ASN A 95 5.89 -12.42 4.96
N CYS A 96 5.64 -11.10 4.94
CA CYS A 96 4.36 -10.52 5.34
C CYS A 96 3.86 -9.46 4.36
N MET A 97 2.65 -8.97 4.60
CA MET A 97 2.20 -7.70 4.04
C MET A 97 2.48 -6.58 5.04
N VAL A 98 3.00 -5.45 4.58
CA VAL A 98 3.12 -4.22 5.37
C VAL A 98 2.16 -3.17 4.81
N VAL A 99 1.29 -2.65 5.66
CA VAL A 99 0.31 -1.62 5.33
C VAL A 99 0.74 -0.30 5.95
N PHE A 100 1.01 0.69 5.12
CA PHE A 100 1.33 2.06 5.49
C PHE A 100 0.05 2.90 5.43
N GLU A 101 -0.64 2.97 6.57
CA GLU A 101 -1.85 3.79 6.73
C GLU A 101 -1.49 5.28 6.70
N ASP A 102 -2.37 6.08 6.11
CA ASP A 102 -2.21 7.50 5.77
C ASP A 102 -0.77 7.96 5.59
N ALA A 103 -0.10 7.36 4.60
CA ALA A 103 1.30 7.62 4.28
C ALA A 103 1.58 9.08 3.91
N THR A 104 0.54 9.87 3.63
CA THR A 104 0.63 11.32 3.42
C THR A 104 1.27 12.05 4.61
N ALA A 105 1.01 11.57 5.83
CA ALA A 105 1.41 12.26 7.06
C ALA A 105 2.92 12.19 7.32
N TYR A 106 3.58 11.10 6.91
CA TYR A 106 4.99 10.85 7.24
C TYR A 106 5.88 10.61 6.02
N ILE A 107 5.37 10.14 4.87
CA ILE A 107 6.23 9.96 3.69
C ILE A 107 6.46 11.30 3.02
N LYS A 108 7.73 11.72 2.97
CA LYS A 108 8.16 13.00 2.40
C LYS A 108 8.26 12.90 0.86
N PRO A 109 8.20 14.04 0.12
CA PRO A 109 8.41 14.04 -1.32
C PRO A 109 9.73 13.39 -1.75
N ASN A 110 10.79 13.61 -0.97
CA ASN A 110 12.00 12.80 -1.00
C ASN A 110 11.78 11.62 -0.05
N VAL A 111 11.54 10.44 -0.61
CA VAL A 111 11.25 9.22 0.14
C VAL A 111 12.41 8.91 1.07
N GLN A 112 12.11 8.65 2.34
CA GLN A 112 13.10 8.31 3.35
C GLN A 112 13.86 7.04 2.99
N ASP A 113 15.10 6.95 3.46
CA ASP A 113 15.99 5.83 3.18
C ASP A 113 15.40 4.48 3.59
N GLU A 114 14.69 4.42 4.71
CA GLU A 114 14.05 3.21 5.21
C GLU A 114 12.98 2.70 4.24
N ILE A 115 12.11 3.59 3.74
CA ILE A 115 11.07 3.24 2.76
C ILE A 115 11.73 2.83 1.43
N ARG A 116 12.75 3.57 0.97
CA ARG A 116 13.49 3.24 -0.25
C ARG A 116 14.14 1.86 -0.16
N LYS A 117 14.84 1.59 0.94
CA LYS A 117 15.46 0.27 1.21
C LYS A 117 14.39 -0.82 1.30
N LEU A 118 13.23 -0.55 1.88
CA LEU A 118 12.12 -1.51 1.94
C LEU A 118 11.57 -1.83 0.54
N LEU A 119 11.31 -0.81 -0.28
CA LEU A 119 10.81 -0.97 -1.66
C LEU A 119 11.77 -1.82 -2.52
N VAL A 120 13.08 -1.54 -2.43
CA VAL A 120 14.11 -2.27 -3.19
C VAL A 120 14.27 -3.70 -2.68
N SER A 121 14.32 -3.89 -1.36
CA SER A 121 14.55 -5.21 -0.75
C SER A 121 13.31 -6.10 -0.64
N ARG A 122 12.12 -5.60 -1.02
CA ARG A 122 10.83 -6.30 -0.84
C ARG A 122 10.82 -7.74 -1.37
N ARG A 123 11.48 -8.01 -2.51
CA ARG A 123 11.55 -9.35 -3.11
C ARG A 123 12.39 -10.29 -2.26
N HIS A 124 13.58 -9.83 -1.86
CA HIS A 124 14.46 -10.58 -0.96
C HIS A 124 13.85 -10.77 0.43
N ARG A 125 12.92 -9.90 0.83
CA ARG A 125 12.20 -9.97 2.10
C ARG A 125 10.82 -10.63 2.01
N ASN A 126 10.41 -11.02 0.80
CA ASN A 126 9.07 -11.52 0.50
C ASN A 126 7.95 -10.65 1.10
N LEU A 127 8.02 -9.34 0.87
CA LEU A 127 7.09 -8.35 1.38
C LEU A 127 6.13 -7.88 0.30
N ASP A 128 4.83 -7.96 0.58
CA ASP A 128 3.85 -7.14 -0.14
C ASP A 128 3.72 -5.79 0.59
N LEU A 129 3.75 -4.69 -0.14
CA LEU A 129 3.69 -3.34 0.44
C LEU A 129 2.42 -2.64 -0.03
N LEU A 130 1.66 -2.06 0.88
CA LEU A 130 0.46 -1.29 0.57
C LEU A 130 0.58 0.08 1.22
N PHE A 131 0.51 1.15 0.42
CA PHE A 131 0.51 2.52 0.93
C PHE A 131 -0.82 3.19 0.64
N THR A 132 -1.35 3.94 1.61
CA THR A 132 -2.56 4.73 1.40
C THR A 132 -2.26 6.22 1.35
N PHE A 133 -2.88 6.92 0.39
CA PHE A 133 -2.76 8.36 0.24
C PHE A 133 -4.12 8.99 -0.03
N HIS A 134 -4.24 10.29 0.28
CA HIS A 134 -5.47 11.02 0.03
C HIS A 134 -5.60 11.59 -1.38
N SER A 135 -4.48 11.76 -2.07
CA SER A 135 -4.40 12.44 -3.36
C SER A 135 -3.25 11.85 -4.18
N LEU A 136 -3.43 11.78 -5.50
CA LEU A 136 -2.41 11.32 -6.42
C LEU A 136 -1.20 12.26 -6.42
N ASN A 137 -1.43 13.57 -6.23
CA ASN A 137 -0.35 14.56 -6.17
C ASN A 137 0.57 14.37 -4.98
N ARG A 138 0.03 13.87 -3.87
CA ARG A 138 0.78 13.65 -2.62
C ARG A 138 1.70 12.44 -2.65
N VAL A 139 1.50 11.51 -3.58
CA VAL A 139 2.37 10.35 -3.73
C VAL A 139 3.72 10.80 -4.34
N PRO A 140 4.87 10.50 -3.70
CA PRO A 140 6.19 10.72 -4.26
C PRO A 140 6.43 9.99 -5.59
N LYS A 141 7.20 10.59 -6.50
CA LYS A 141 7.53 9.98 -7.81
C LYS A 141 8.15 8.58 -7.66
N GLN A 142 9.09 8.43 -6.74
CA GLN A 142 9.77 7.15 -6.50
C GLN A 142 8.84 6.03 -6.06
N LEU A 143 7.73 6.35 -5.37
CA LEU A 143 6.74 5.35 -5.02
C LEU A 143 5.97 4.88 -6.26
N TYR A 144 5.57 5.80 -7.13
CA TYR A 144 4.96 5.43 -8.41
C TYR A 144 5.88 4.55 -9.27
N GLU A 145 7.17 4.89 -9.35
CA GLU A 145 8.19 4.13 -10.09
C GLU A 145 8.45 2.72 -9.56
N MET A 146 7.90 2.36 -8.40
CA MET A 146 8.04 1.03 -7.80
C MET A 146 6.71 0.33 -7.58
N THR A 147 5.60 0.97 -7.96
CA THR A 147 4.24 0.49 -7.73
C THR A 147 3.77 -0.38 -8.87
N ASN A 148 3.23 -1.55 -8.54
CA ASN A 148 2.60 -2.44 -9.52
C ASN A 148 1.15 -2.03 -9.77
N LEU A 149 0.39 -1.83 -8.68
CA LEU A 149 -1.05 -1.61 -8.73
C LEU A 149 -1.43 -0.28 -8.09
N LEU A 150 -2.25 0.50 -8.79
CA LEU A 150 -2.94 1.66 -8.25
C LEU A 150 -4.43 1.32 -8.08
N VAL A 151 -4.90 1.34 -6.83
CA VAL A 151 -6.32 1.26 -6.49
C VAL A 151 -6.84 2.69 -6.34
N LEU A 152 -7.50 3.20 -7.37
CA LEU A 152 -7.94 4.59 -7.47
C LEU A 152 -9.41 4.75 -7.09
N GLY A 153 -9.69 5.47 -6.02
CA GLY A 153 -11.04 5.91 -5.64
C GLY A 153 -11.22 7.40 -5.95
N LYS A 154 -12.36 7.98 -5.57
CA LYS A 154 -12.60 9.41 -5.75
C LYS A 154 -11.53 10.25 -5.05
N THR A 155 -10.93 11.19 -5.74
CA THR A 155 -9.98 12.20 -5.23
C THR A 155 -10.44 13.62 -5.53
N SER A 156 -9.86 14.62 -4.86
CA SER A 156 -10.04 16.04 -5.19
C SER A 156 -8.94 16.58 -6.12
N ASP A 157 -8.17 15.70 -6.76
CA ASP A 157 -7.08 16.11 -7.65
C ASP A 157 -7.64 16.70 -8.95
N GLY A 158 -7.11 17.83 -9.42
CA GLY A 158 -7.33 18.30 -10.79
C GLY A 158 -6.35 17.63 -11.75
N ILE A 159 -6.80 16.68 -12.57
CA ILE A 159 -5.92 15.85 -13.42
C ILE A 159 -5.96 16.25 -14.91
N GLU A 160 -6.91 17.09 -15.29
CA GLU A 160 -7.23 17.34 -16.71
C GLU A 160 -6.03 17.80 -17.56
N ASN A 161 -5.12 18.59 -16.98
CA ASN A 161 -3.95 19.13 -17.68
C ASN A 161 -2.62 18.42 -17.35
N GLY A 162 -2.64 17.28 -16.65
CA GLY A 162 -1.44 16.49 -16.37
C GLY A 162 -0.50 17.04 -15.29
N GLY A 163 -0.26 18.35 -15.24
CA GLY A 163 0.45 19.07 -14.17
C GLY A 163 1.57 18.28 -13.47
N THR A 164 1.54 18.25 -12.15
CA THR A 164 2.46 17.48 -11.30
C THR A 164 2.26 15.96 -11.36
N LEU A 165 1.28 15.46 -12.11
CA LEU A 165 0.92 14.05 -12.24
C LEU A 165 1.54 13.37 -13.46
N GLN A 166 2.29 14.09 -14.30
CA GLN A 166 3.13 13.47 -15.34
C GLN A 166 4.16 12.50 -14.76
N LYS A 167 4.42 12.56 -13.45
CA LYS A 167 5.24 11.60 -12.70
C LYS A 167 4.62 10.21 -12.57
N VAL A 168 3.33 10.04 -12.86
CA VAL A 168 2.61 8.76 -12.75
C VAL A 168 2.87 7.93 -14.01
N PRO A 169 3.44 6.72 -13.89
CA PRO A 169 3.57 5.77 -14.99
C PRO A 169 2.21 5.48 -15.65
N ASN A 170 2.22 5.32 -16.96
CA ASN A 170 1.01 5.09 -17.75
C ASN A 170 -0.09 6.14 -17.48
N PHE A 171 0.31 7.42 -17.38
CA PHE A 171 -0.57 8.52 -16.97
C PHE A 171 -1.89 8.58 -17.72
N GLU A 172 -1.91 8.36 -19.04
CA GLU A 172 -3.15 8.37 -19.83
C GLU A 172 -4.14 7.28 -19.40
N LEU A 173 -3.66 6.08 -19.05
CA LEU A 173 -4.51 5.01 -18.50
C LEU A 173 -5.07 5.41 -17.13
N VAL A 174 -4.23 6.00 -16.28
CA VAL A 174 -4.65 6.48 -14.96
C VAL A 174 -5.64 7.65 -15.08
N LYS A 175 -5.44 8.56 -16.02
CA LYS A 175 -6.33 9.69 -16.30
C LYS A 175 -7.70 9.20 -16.79
N ALA A 176 -7.74 8.25 -17.71
CA ALA A 176 -8.99 7.65 -18.18
C ALA A 176 -9.75 6.95 -17.06
N ALA A 177 -9.06 6.18 -16.21
CA ALA A 177 -9.66 5.55 -15.03
C ALA A 177 -10.14 6.60 -14.01
N TRP A 178 -9.36 7.66 -13.79
CA TRP A 178 -9.77 8.76 -12.92
C TRP A 178 -11.08 9.41 -13.39
N GLN A 179 -11.21 9.71 -14.69
CA GLN A 179 -12.44 10.29 -15.24
C GLN A 179 -13.67 9.41 -14.96
N ARG A 180 -13.56 8.09 -15.17
CA ARG A 180 -14.63 7.13 -14.86
C ARG A 180 -14.94 7.08 -13.37
N VAL A 181 -13.92 6.99 -12.52
CA VAL A 181 -14.08 6.94 -11.05
C VAL A 181 -14.75 8.21 -10.52
N GLN A 182 -14.42 9.39 -11.05
CA GLN A 182 -15.03 10.65 -10.63
C GLN A 182 -16.48 10.76 -11.07
N ALA A 183 -16.76 10.39 -12.33
CA ALA A 183 -18.10 10.44 -12.92
C ALA A 183 -19.07 9.40 -12.35
N HIS A 184 -18.56 8.30 -11.79
CA HIS A 184 -19.40 7.23 -11.23
C HIS A 184 -20.28 7.75 -10.06
N GLU A 185 -21.55 7.36 -10.03
CA GLU A 185 -22.53 7.85 -9.03
C GLU A 185 -22.13 7.48 -7.59
N SER A 186 -21.72 6.23 -7.38
CA SER A 186 -21.24 5.77 -6.07
C SER A 186 -19.93 6.45 -5.64
N ARG A 187 -19.96 7.11 -4.48
CA ARG A 187 -18.76 7.66 -3.80
C ARG A 187 -17.73 6.61 -3.38
N TYR A 188 -18.12 5.33 -3.38
CA TYR A 188 -17.29 4.20 -2.95
C TYR A 188 -16.69 3.44 -4.13
N HIS A 189 -17.02 3.84 -5.36
CA HIS A 189 -16.45 3.24 -6.56
C HIS A 189 -14.94 3.45 -6.61
N TYR A 190 -14.24 2.43 -7.09
CA TYR A 190 -12.81 2.47 -7.34
C TYR A 190 -12.46 1.57 -8.51
N GLU A 191 -11.35 1.87 -9.16
CA GLU A 191 -10.74 1.03 -10.18
C GLU A 191 -9.36 0.55 -9.74
N VAL A 192 -8.94 -0.61 -10.23
CA VAL A 192 -7.59 -1.16 -10.02
C VAL A 192 -6.86 -1.09 -11.35
N ILE A 193 -5.69 -0.46 -11.34
CA ILE A 193 -4.93 -0.13 -12.55
C ILE A 193 -3.52 -0.70 -12.38
N THR A 194 -3.05 -1.47 -13.36
CA THR A 194 -1.64 -1.85 -13.45
C THR A 194 -0.87 -0.67 -14.04
N ILE A 195 0.06 -0.11 -13.27
CA ILE A 195 0.82 1.07 -13.68
C ILE A 195 2.29 0.77 -14.03
N GLN A 196 2.75 -0.47 -13.80
CA GLN A 196 4.05 -0.97 -14.24
C GLN A 196 3.97 -2.41 -14.73
#